data_AF-A0A1H9RHT8-F1
#
_entry.id   AF-A0A1H9RHT8-F1
#
_cell.length_a   1.000
_cell.length_b   1.000
_cell.length_c   1.000
_cell.angle_alpha   90.00
_cell.angle_beta   90.00
_cell.angle_gamma   90.00
#
_symmetry.space_group_name_H-M   'P 1'
#
loop_
_entity.id
_entity.type
_entity.pdbx_description
1 polymer ?
#
loop_
_entity_poly.entity_id
_entity_poly.type
_entity_poly.pdbx_seq_one_letter_code
_entity_poly.pdbx_strand_id
1 'polypeptide(L)' 'MQAIYDATLDGQSNCVELQIKHREGHLKSLELTTMPIIVYGETLGVFGIAKDITHQH' A
#
# COMPACT_ATOMS: atom_id res chain seq x y z
N MET A 1 3.37 -6.79 -4.63
CA MET A 1 2.37 -5.73 -4.87
C MET A 1 1.03 -6.30 -5.29
N GLN A 2 0.96 -7.16 -6.33
CA GLN A 2 -0.28 -7.84 -6.74
C GLN A 2 -0.98 -8.55 -5.56
N ALA A 3 -0.26 -9.38 -4.80
CA ALA A 3 -0.85 -10.08 -3.65
C ALA A 3 -1.41 -9.17 -2.55
N ILE A 4 -0.80 -8.00 -2.32
CA ILE A 4 -1.30 -7.01 -1.34
C ILE A 4 -2.58 -6.37 -1.87
N TYR A 5 -2.62 -6.06 -3.17
CA TYR A 5 -3.78 -5.51 -3.82
C TYR A 5 -4.96 -6.50 -3.79
N ASP A 6 -4.73 -7.77 -4.17
CA ASP A 6 -5.75 -8.82 -4.16
C ASP A 6 -6.30 -9.06 -2.75
N ALA A 7 -5.42 -9.18 -1.75
CA ALA A 7 -5.85 -9.29 -0.35
C ALA A 7 -6.69 -8.09 0.10
N THR A 8 -6.37 -6.88 -0.39
CA THR A 8 -7.15 -5.69 -0.09
C THR A 8 -8.50 -5.68 -0.81
N LEU A 9 -8.58 -6.19 -2.05
CA LEU A 9 -9.86 -6.38 -2.73
C LEU A 9 -10.77 -7.39 -1.98
N ASP A 10 -10.17 -8.41 -1.36
CA ASP A 10 -10.87 -9.36 -0.49
C ASP A 10 -11.29 -8.78 0.88
N GLY A 11 -11.12 -7.47 1.08
CA GLY A 11 -11.57 -6.76 2.29
C GLY A 11 -10.52 -6.74 3.42
N GLN A 12 -9.28 -7.18 3.18
CA GLN A 12 -8.25 -7.20 4.20
C GLN A 12 -7.36 -5.94 4.14
N SER A 13 -7.17 -5.28 5.28
CA SER A 13 -6.18 -4.19 5.36
C SER A 13 -4.78 -4.78 5.50
N ASN A 14 -3.78 -4.16 4.87
CA ASN A 14 -2.38 -4.59 4.93
C ASN A 14 -1.48 -3.42 5.31
N CYS A 15 -0.38 -3.72 6.01
CA CYS A 15 0.71 -2.78 6.23
C CYS A 15 2.03 -3.49 5.95
N VAL A 16 2.83 -2.96 5.02
CA VAL A 16 4.10 -3.56 4.62
C VAL A 16 5.16 -2.50 4.39
N GLU A 17 6.41 -2.84 4.64
CA GLU A 17 7.55 -2.05 4.18
C GLU A 17 8.03 -2.54 2.82
N LEU A 18 8.34 -1.62 1.91
CA LEU A 18 8.81 -1.92 0.57
C LEU A 18 9.79 -0.88 0.06
N GLN A 19 10.63 -1.27 -0.90
CA GLN A 19 11.50 -0.34 -1.62
C GLN A 19 10.92 -0.04 -3.00
N ILE A 20 10.85 1.25 -3.33
CA ILE A 20 10.50 1.70 -4.68
C ILE A 20 11.64 2.47 -5.32
N LYS A 21 11.69 2.44 -6.64
CA LYS A 21 12.54 3.33 -7.43
C LYS A 21 11.82 4.67 -7.60
N HIS A 22 12.38 5.74 -7.05
CA HIS A 22 11.92 7.10 -7.32
C HIS A 22 12.20 7.47 -8.77
N ARG A 23 11.44 8.43 -9.32
CA ARG A 23 11.62 8.89 -10.71
C ARG A 23 13.04 9.39 -11.02
N GLU A 24 13.76 9.86 -10.00
CA GLU A 24 15.14 10.34 -10.08
C GLU A 24 16.19 9.22 -9.97
N GLY A 25 15.75 7.96 -9.89
CA GLY A 25 16.60 6.78 -9.97
C GLY A 25 17.10 6.23 -8.64
N HIS A 26 17.01 6.99 -7.54
CA HIS A 26 17.34 6.47 -6.20
C HIS A 26 16.21 5.60 -5.63
N LEU A 27 16.56 4.72 -4.69
CA LEU A 27 15.59 3.93 -3.95
C LEU A 27 14.98 4.75 -2.80
N LYS A 28 13.72 4.47 -2.48
CA LYS A 28 13.01 4.99 -1.31
C LYS A 28 12.41 3.82 -0.55
N SER A 29 12.58 3.81 0.77
CA SER A 29 11.87 2.88 1.65
C SER A 29 10.52 3.50 2.00
N LEU A 30 9.44 2.77 1.76
CA LEU A 30 8.09 3.18 2.07
C LEU A 30 7.43 2.19 3.02
N GLU A 31 6.71 2.71 4.00
CA GLU A 31 5.64 1.97 4.66
C GLU A 31 4.36 2.19 3.85
N LEU A 32 3.79 1.11 3.33
CA LEU A 32 2.54 1.12 2.58
C LEU A 32 1.43 0.49 3.42
N THR A 33 0.41 1.28 3.74
CA THR A 33 -0.86 0.80 4.27
C THR A 33 -1.90 0.75 3.17
N THR A 34 -2.63 -0.35 3.03
CA THR A 34 -3.77 -0.48 2.11
C THR A 34 -5.03 -0.85 2.87
N MET A 35 -6.15 -0.25 2.48
CA MET A 35 -7.47 -0.47 3.10
C MET A 35 -8.54 -0.61 2.01
N PRO A 36 -9.50 -1.54 2.14
CA PRO A 36 -10.63 -1.61 1.23
C PRO A 36 -11.60 -0.45 1.45
N ILE A 37 -12.22 0.01 0.36
CA ILE A 37 -13.38 0.89 0.40
C ILE A 37 -14.61 0.00 0.24
N ILE A 38 -15.32 -0.29 1.33
CA ILE A 38 -16.47 -1.19 1.34
C ILE A 38 -17.77 -0.36 1.37
N VAL A 39 -18.64 -0.59 0.39
CA VAL A 39 -19.96 0.05 0.28
C VAL A 39 -20.99 -1.05 0.00
N TYR A 40 -22.06 -1.10 0.80
CA TYR A 40 -23.08 -2.17 0.72
C TYR A 40 -22.53 -3.60 0.79
N GLY A 41 -21.40 -3.80 1.47
CA GLY A 41 -20.76 -5.12 1.62
C GLY A 41 -19.85 -5.52 0.45
N GLU A 42 -19.72 -4.67 -0.56
CA GLU A 42 -18.84 -4.90 -1.72
C GLU A 42 -17.62 -3.96 -1.68
N THR A 43 -16.46 -4.48 -2.09
CA THR A 43 -15.25 -3.67 -2.23
C THR A 43 -15.34 -2.83 -3.51
N LEU A 44 -15.58 -1.53 -3.36
CA LEU A 44 -15.64 -0.56 -4.46
C LEU A 44 -14.24 -0.12 -4.92
N GLY A 45 -13.23 -0.27 -4.07
CA GLY A 45 -11.85 0.10 -4.40
C GLY A 45 -10.87 -0.08 -3.25
N VAL A 46 -9.66 0.43 -3.45
CA VAL A 46 -8.56 0.37 -2.49
C VAL A 46 -8.08 1.78 -2.19
N PHE A 47 -7.99 2.11 -0.90
CA PHE A 47 -7.30 3.30 -0.41
C PHE A 47 -5.89 2.93 0.04
N GLY A 48 -4.89 3.67 -0.43
CA GLY A 48 -3.49 3.43 -0.10
C GLY A 48 -2.84 4.66 0.55
N ILE A 49 -2.13 4.46 1.65
CA ILE A 49 -1.28 5.46 2.29
C ILE A 49 0.17 4.99 2.14
N ALA A 50 0.99 5.78 1.46
CA ALA A 50 2.42 5.54 1.33
C ALA A 50 3.20 6.58 2.13
N LYS A 51 3.97 6.14 3.11
CA LYS A 51 4.80 6.98 3.96
C LYS A 51 6.28 6.75 3.64
N ASP A 52 7.01 7.81 3.32
CA ASP A 52 8.47 7.74 3.13
C ASP A 52 9.15 7.54 4.49
N ILE A 53 9.79 6.38 4.67
CA ILE A 53 10.52 5.98 5.87
C ILE A 53 12.04 5.90 5.60
N THR A 54 12.52 6.40 4.46
CA THR A 54 13.94 6.28 4.03
C THR A 54 14.93 6.80 5.08
N HIS A 55 14.52 7.75 5.92
CA HIS A 55 15.35 8.35 6.96
C HIS A 55 14.88 8.04 8.38
N GLN A 56 13.89 7.16 8.56
CA GLN A 56 13.46 6.70 9.88
C GLN A 56 14.27 5.46 10.28
N HIS A 57 15.49 5.65 10.76
CA HIS A 57 16.28 4.62 11.47
C HIS A 57 17.19 5.26 12.50
#